data_AF-A0A8S3H2R7-F1
#
_entry.id   AF-A0A8S3H2R7-F1
#
_cell.length_a   1.000
_cell.length_b   1.000
_cell.length_c   1.000
_cell.angle_alpha   90.00
_cell.angle_beta   90.00
_cell.angle_gamma   90.00
#
_symmetry.space_group_name_H-M   'P 1'
#
loop_
_entity.id
_entity.type
_entity.pdbx_description
1 polymer ?
#
loop_
_entity_poly.entity_id
_entity_poly.type
_entity_poly.pdbx_seq_one_letter_code
_entity_poly.pdbx_strand_id
1 'polypeptide(L)'
;MISFVSESDPIGSFNKSRICKLLPTKPYAWFYDQTHDNPCQIERRSVEDSITRSACVTMANCSTGSNRGYDELIPHHIDVVHETRFYSKWGYQNKQINEKTAIISIKKSLNKLHMDLFQQGFTQLMVDQLSTSALLITRHNPETHKSVLLISHTSFFQPSGKWEYINSLSIEGVIDDIILEASINHPQEKEPVRNFQRSKEYINGLEQTKIYFRENVLIEQSRCIRLKSPNSPDYIGFRTIEFTNEFRPGSIIALQISLLPQIRQSIINIKQTIKQFSNPTSQFNKIVKNLTLIDLERVLYRTSDEEQSDGKGFDVYIIPDYGKLNYCGLQAIITILDQIRLFNQLKHPLVLNLKQGNWLMNYIANRLKIYSNTKQ
;
A
#
# COMPACT_ATOMS: atom_id res chain seq x y z
N MET A 1 0.03 -5.94 11.47
CA MET A 1 1.12 -5.31 12.25
C MET A 1 1.42 -3.98 11.58
N ILE A 2 1.30 -2.83 12.26
CA ILE A 2 1.64 -1.54 11.61
C ILE A 2 3.16 -1.54 11.49
N SER A 3 3.70 -1.59 10.26
CA SER A 3 5.15 -1.59 10.05
C SER A 3 5.73 -0.32 10.66
N PHE A 4 6.70 -0.49 11.57
CA PHE A 4 7.30 0.62 12.31
C PHE A 4 8.31 1.43 11.49
N VAL A 5 8.49 1.09 10.21
CA VAL A 5 9.65 1.50 9.39
C VAL A 5 9.31 2.59 8.38
N SER A 6 8.05 2.78 7.97
CA SER A 6 7.69 3.75 6.91
C SER A 6 6.93 4.97 7.44
N GLU A 7 7.20 6.13 6.84
CA GLU A 7 6.55 7.42 7.12
C GLU A 7 5.16 7.55 6.45
N SER A 8 4.62 6.43 6.01
CA SER A 8 3.36 6.35 5.29
C SER A 8 2.17 6.41 6.25
N ASP A 9 1.15 7.16 5.84
CA ASP A 9 -0.17 7.05 6.44
C ASP A 9 -0.77 5.67 6.10
N PRO A 10 -1.45 4.99 7.04
CA PRO A 10 -2.19 3.76 6.69
C PRO A 10 -3.22 4.01 5.58
N ILE A 11 -3.52 3.00 4.75
CA ILE A 11 -4.60 3.14 3.77
C ILE A 11 -5.93 3.45 4.47
N GLY A 12 -6.65 4.44 3.96
CA GLY A 12 -7.90 4.93 4.54
C GLY A 12 -7.71 5.95 5.67
N SER A 13 -6.50 6.49 5.83
CA SER A 13 -6.23 7.60 6.74
C SER A 13 -7.08 8.83 6.45
N PHE A 14 -7.43 9.56 7.51
CA PHE A 14 -8.20 10.79 7.39
C PHE A 14 -7.40 11.89 6.70
N ASN A 15 -8.10 12.71 5.90
CA ASN A 15 -7.52 13.93 5.34
C ASN A 15 -7.11 14.89 6.47
N LYS A 16 -5.81 15.18 6.54
CA LYS A 16 -5.24 16.11 7.51
C LYS A 16 -5.69 17.53 7.17
N SER A 17 -6.10 18.28 8.18
CA SER A 17 -6.41 19.71 8.03
C SER A 17 -5.13 20.47 7.67
N ARG A 18 -5.25 21.53 6.86
CA ARG A 18 -4.12 22.43 6.53
C ARG A 18 -3.53 23.07 7.77
N ILE A 19 -4.39 23.36 8.75
CA ILE A 19 -4.01 23.81 10.08
C ILE A 19 -4.18 22.61 11.00
N CYS A 20 -3.08 22.06 11.48
CA CYS A 20 -3.07 20.97 12.44
C CYS A 20 -2.13 21.31 13.59
N LYS A 21 -2.37 20.70 14.75
CA LYS A 21 -1.44 20.79 15.88
C LYS A 21 -0.14 20.08 15.50
N LEU A 22 0.99 20.66 15.89
CA LEU A 22 2.25 19.93 15.83
C LEU A 22 2.18 18.77 16.82
N LEU A 23 2.19 17.55 16.29
CA LEU A 23 2.17 16.32 17.07
C LEU A 23 3.55 15.66 16.98
N PRO A 24 3.95 14.87 18.00
CA PRO A 24 5.17 14.08 17.90
C PRO A 24 5.07 13.13 16.71
N THR A 25 6.07 13.17 15.83
CA THR A 25 6.22 12.26 14.70
C THR A 25 7.38 11.31 14.95
N LYS A 26 7.35 10.15 14.28
CA LYS A 26 8.50 9.26 14.26
C LYS A 26 9.65 9.93 13.49
N PRO A 27 10.92 9.65 13.86
CA PRO A 27 12.05 10.10 13.06
C PRO A 27 11.98 9.48 11.66
N TYR A 28 12.52 10.21 10.69
CA TYR A 28 12.69 9.73 9.32
C TYR A 28 13.56 8.46 9.32
N ALA A 29 13.20 7.49 8.48
CA ALA A 29 13.88 6.20 8.42
C ALA A 29 14.73 6.07 7.15
N TRP A 30 15.86 5.37 7.25
CA TRP A 30 16.63 4.91 6.10
C TRP A 30 16.58 3.39 6.08
N PHE A 31 15.98 2.83 5.03
CA PHE A 31 15.73 1.40 4.98
C PHE A 31 16.67 0.70 3.99
N TYR A 32 17.52 -0.17 4.52
CA TYR A 32 18.54 -0.84 3.74
C TYR A 32 18.15 -2.26 3.36
N ASP A 33 18.45 -2.65 2.12
CA ASP A 33 18.45 -4.05 1.71
C ASP A 33 19.48 -4.80 2.54
N GLN A 34 20.74 -4.35 2.46
CA GLN A 34 21.86 -4.86 3.23
C GLN A 34 22.80 -3.69 3.53
N THR A 35 23.25 -3.58 4.77
CA THR A 35 24.34 -2.66 5.16
C THR A 35 25.69 -3.36 5.03
N HIS A 36 26.80 -2.62 5.06
CA HIS A 36 28.14 -3.21 4.98
C HIS A 36 28.49 -4.08 6.19
N ASP A 37 27.92 -3.80 7.37
CA ASP A 37 28.12 -4.61 8.57
C ASP A 37 27.23 -5.85 8.64
N ASN A 38 26.24 -5.98 7.74
CA ASN A 38 25.40 -7.17 7.75
C ASN A 38 26.16 -8.36 7.16
N PRO A 39 25.96 -9.57 7.72
CA PRO A 39 26.40 -10.78 7.05
C PRO A 39 25.73 -10.89 5.68
N CYS A 40 26.40 -11.61 4.76
CA CYS A 40 25.89 -11.77 3.42
C CYS A 40 24.48 -12.40 3.44
N GLN A 41 23.52 -11.75 2.79
CA GLN A 41 22.14 -12.27 2.75
C GLN A 41 22.05 -13.62 2.02
N ILE A 42 22.93 -13.86 1.03
CA ILE A 42 22.99 -15.13 0.30
C ILE A 42 23.39 -16.28 1.24
N GLU A 43 24.36 -16.05 2.14
CA GLU A 43 24.78 -17.04 3.13
C GLU A 43 23.71 -17.29 4.19
N ARG A 44 23.02 -16.23 4.63
CA ARG A 44 22.01 -16.32 5.69
C ARG A 44 20.65 -16.84 5.23
N ARG A 45 20.30 -16.61 3.98
CA ARG A 45 18.98 -16.92 3.41
C ARG A 45 19.17 -17.75 2.15
N SER A 46 19.02 -17.11 1.00
CA SER A 46 19.27 -17.68 -0.31
C SER A 46 19.51 -16.57 -1.33
N VAL A 47 20.02 -16.94 -2.51
CA VAL A 47 20.24 -15.99 -3.61
C VAL A 47 18.90 -15.39 -4.05
N GLU A 48 17.86 -16.22 -4.10
CA GLU A 48 16.51 -15.89 -4.52
C GLU A 48 15.88 -14.76 -3.69
N ASP A 49 16.21 -14.65 -2.39
CA ASP A 49 15.64 -13.63 -1.52
C ASP A 49 16.17 -12.21 -1.81
N SER A 50 17.21 -12.09 -2.65
CA SER A 50 17.84 -10.79 -2.92
C SER A 50 16.87 -9.83 -3.63
N ILE A 51 16.08 -10.32 -4.60
CA ILE A 51 15.10 -9.50 -5.33
C ILE A 51 13.88 -9.20 -4.45
N THR A 52 13.36 -10.20 -3.75
CA THR A 52 12.14 -10.10 -2.94
C THR A 52 12.31 -9.08 -1.83
N ARG A 53 13.47 -9.10 -1.16
CA ARG A 53 13.85 -8.13 -0.14
C ARG A 53 14.02 -6.73 -0.72
N SER A 54 14.67 -6.63 -1.87
CA SER A 54 14.82 -5.37 -2.60
C SER A 54 13.49 -4.72 -2.91
N ALA A 55 12.55 -5.52 -3.40
CA ALA A 55 11.23 -5.04 -3.75
C ALA A 55 10.44 -4.58 -2.52
N CYS A 56 10.54 -5.31 -1.40
CA CYS A 56 9.94 -4.90 -0.14
C CYS A 56 10.48 -3.55 0.36
N VAL A 57 11.80 -3.34 0.29
CA VAL A 57 12.44 -2.08 0.67
C VAL A 57 12.00 -0.94 -0.26
N THR A 58 11.96 -1.18 -1.58
CA THR A 58 11.47 -0.23 -2.58
C THR A 58 10.06 0.27 -2.30
N MET A 59 9.18 -0.57 -1.76
CA MET A 59 7.81 -0.16 -1.43
C MET A 59 7.71 0.62 -0.12
N ALA A 60 8.75 0.76 0.69
CA ALA A 60 8.70 1.54 1.91
C ALA A 60 8.67 3.05 1.63
N ASN A 61 7.90 3.81 2.42
CA ASN A 61 7.82 5.28 2.31
C ASN A 61 8.89 5.94 3.15
N CYS A 62 10.13 5.84 2.69
CA CYS A 62 11.31 6.38 3.35
C CYS A 62 12.49 6.35 2.37
N SER A 63 13.63 6.94 2.74
CA SER A 63 14.86 6.75 1.98
C SER A 63 15.27 5.28 1.99
N THR A 64 15.83 4.80 0.87
CA THR A 64 16.29 3.42 0.72
C THR A 64 17.78 3.35 0.40
N GLY A 65 18.42 2.23 0.69
CA GLY A 65 19.84 2.04 0.40
C GLY A 65 20.25 0.57 0.26
N SER A 66 21.36 0.34 -0.43
CA SER A 66 21.98 -0.98 -0.61
C SER A 66 23.49 -0.84 -0.47
N ASN A 67 24.15 -1.86 0.07
CA ASN A 67 25.60 -1.94 0.04
C ASN A 67 26.07 -2.49 -1.31
N ARG A 68 27.18 -1.95 -1.81
CA ARG A 68 27.84 -2.48 -3.01
C ARG A 68 28.20 -3.95 -2.79
N GLY A 69 27.91 -4.79 -3.78
CA GLY A 69 28.09 -6.24 -3.72
C GLY A 69 26.80 -7.02 -3.54
N TYR A 70 25.77 -6.38 -2.99
CA TYR A 70 24.44 -7.00 -2.85
C TYR A 70 23.79 -7.18 -4.23
N ASP A 71 23.78 -6.13 -5.04
CA ASP A 71 23.18 -6.11 -6.38
C ASP A 71 23.92 -7.02 -7.38
N GLU A 72 25.22 -7.22 -7.17
CA GLU A 72 26.09 -8.13 -7.92
C GLU A 72 26.01 -9.60 -7.44
N LEU A 73 25.19 -9.89 -6.43
CA LEU A 73 25.04 -11.22 -5.82
C LEU A 73 26.38 -11.82 -5.34
N ILE A 74 27.16 -11.05 -4.58
CA ILE A 74 28.41 -11.53 -3.97
C ILE A 74 28.09 -12.49 -2.82
N PRO A 75 28.46 -13.78 -2.90
CA PRO A 75 27.96 -14.81 -2.00
C PRO A 75 28.81 -14.95 -0.71
N HIS A 76 29.50 -13.89 -0.31
CA HIS A 76 30.29 -13.84 0.92
C HIS A 76 30.24 -12.43 1.52
N HIS A 77 30.44 -12.35 2.84
CA HIS A 77 30.60 -11.06 3.51
C HIS A 77 31.92 -10.39 3.07
N ILE A 78 31.84 -9.11 2.73
CA ILE A 78 32.99 -8.30 2.32
C ILE A 78 33.56 -7.65 3.58
N ASP A 79 34.58 -8.30 4.15
CA ASP A 79 35.22 -7.89 5.39
C ASP A 79 35.97 -6.57 5.22
N VAL A 80 35.59 -5.54 5.97
CA VAL A 80 36.19 -4.20 5.91
C VAL A 80 37.64 -4.12 6.37
N VAL A 81 38.15 -5.14 7.07
CA VAL A 81 39.51 -5.22 7.59
C VAL A 81 40.39 -6.07 6.69
N HIS A 82 39.91 -7.24 6.28
CA HIS A 82 40.75 -8.25 5.62
C HIS A 82 40.59 -8.28 4.09
N GLU A 83 39.57 -7.65 3.52
CA GLU A 83 39.38 -7.65 2.08
C GLU A 83 40.33 -6.66 1.39
N THR A 84 41.26 -7.16 0.61
CA THR A 84 42.24 -6.34 -0.13
C THR A 84 41.90 -6.21 -1.62
N ARG A 85 40.95 -6.99 -2.14
CA ARG A 85 40.59 -6.98 -3.56
C ARG A 85 39.70 -5.79 -3.88
N PHE A 86 39.82 -5.26 -5.10
CA PHE A 86 38.94 -4.19 -5.58
C PHE A 86 37.62 -4.74 -6.11
N TYR A 87 36.57 -3.92 -6.04
CA TYR A 87 35.33 -4.16 -6.77
C TYR A 87 35.57 -4.17 -8.28
N SER A 88 34.81 -5.00 -9.00
CA SER A 88 34.80 -4.99 -10.46
C SER A 88 34.41 -3.62 -11.01
N LYS A 89 35.12 -3.21 -12.07
CA LYS A 89 34.85 -1.97 -12.80
C LYS A 89 33.56 -2.08 -13.61
N TRP A 90 32.91 -0.94 -13.82
CA TRP A 90 31.80 -0.84 -14.77
C TRP A 90 32.30 -0.92 -16.21
N GLY A 91 31.66 -1.74 -17.04
CA GLY A 91 31.93 -1.83 -18.46
C GLY A 91 31.44 -3.13 -19.10
N TYR A 92 31.71 -3.29 -20.39
CA TYR A 92 31.20 -4.38 -21.22
C TYR A 92 32.28 -5.41 -21.61
N GLN A 93 33.50 -5.28 -21.08
CA GLN A 93 34.56 -6.25 -21.33
C GLN A 93 34.41 -7.46 -20.39
N ASN A 94 35.12 -8.55 -20.70
CA ASN A 94 35.19 -9.72 -19.82
C ASN A 94 35.62 -9.31 -18.41
N LYS A 95 34.98 -9.89 -17.39
CA LYS A 95 35.20 -9.63 -15.95
C LYS A 95 34.81 -8.22 -15.45
N GLN A 96 34.11 -7.42 -16.26
CA GLN A 96 33.49 -6.17 -15.84
C GLN A 96 32.00 -6.36 -15.55
N ILE A 97 31.43 -5.43 -14.79
CA ILE A 97 30.00 -5.44 -14.47
C ILE A 97 29.25 -4.40 -15.31
N ASN A 98 27.99 -4.67 -15.62
CA ASN A 98 27.11 -3.76 -16.33
C ASN A 98 25.65 -3.97 -15.88
N GLU A 99 24.70 -3.35 -16.58
CA GLU A 99 23.29 -3.43 -16.24
C GLU A 99 22.70 -4.85 -16.27
N LYS A 100 23.31 -5.76 -17.02
CA LYS A 100 22.87 -7.16 -17.14
C LYS A 100 23.46 -8.06 -16.06
N THR A 101 24.41 -7.56 -15.29
CA THR A 101 25.01 -8.31 -14.19
C THR A 101 23.99 -8.47 -13.06
N ALA A 102 23.70 -9.73 -12.72
CA ALA A 102 22.88 -10.08 -11.57
C ALA A 102 21.58 -9.25 -11.49
N ILE A 103 21.25 -8.68 -10.32
CA ILE A 103 19.96 -7.99 -10.11
C ILE A 103 20.03 -6.49 -10.42
N ILE A 104 21.11 -5.97 -11.01
CA ILE A 104 21.32 -4.53 -11.23
C ILE A 104 20.21 -3.91 -12.09
N SER A 105 19.83 -4.55 -13.20
CA SER A 105 18.71 -4.08 -14.05
C SER A 105 17.39 -4.01 -13.29
N ILE A 106 17.12 -4.98 -12.42
CA ILE A 106 15.92 -5.05 -11.59
C ILE A 106 15.94 -3.96 -10.54
N LYS A 107 17.09 -3.76 -9.88
CA LYS A 107 17.28 -2.68 -8.91
C LYS A 107 17.13 -1.30 -9.52
N LYS A 108 17.60 -1.08 -10.75
CA LYS A 108 17.33 0.14 -11.52
C LYS A 108 15.82 0.37 -11.69
N SER A 109 15.07 -0.66 -12.08
CA SER A 109 13.62 -0.58 -12.26
C SER A 109 12.89 -0.33 -10.94
N LEU A 110 13.25 -1.05 -9.87
CA LEU A 110 12.73 -0.86 -8.53
C LEU A 110 13.00 0.55 -7.98
N ASN A 111 14.20 1.11 -8.21
CA ASN A 111 14.52 2.47 -7.80
C ASN A 111 13.71 3.51 -8.59
N LYS A 112 13.49 3.27 -9.89
CA LYS A 112 12.60 4.10 -10.69
C LYS A 112 11.17 4.04 -10.15
N LEU A 113 10.65 2.85 -9.87
CA LEU A 113 9.33 2.67 -9.26
C LEU A 113 9.21 3.42 -7.92
N HIS A 114 10.22 3.33 -7.05
CA HIS A 114 10.24 4.07 -5.78
C HIS A 114 10.09 5.59 -5.99
N MET A 115 10.87 6.15 -6.92
CA MET A 115 10.83 7.57 -7.26
C MET A 115 9.50 7.98 -7.88
N ASP A 116 8.97 7.17 -8.80
CA ASP A 116 7.69 7.42 -9.46
C ASP A 116 6.54 7.42 -8.44
N LEU A 117 6.52 6.47 -7.51
CA LEU A 117 5.53 6.41 -6.43
C LEU A 117 5.59 7.65 -5.53
N PHE A 118 6.79 8.12 -5.20
CA PHE A 118 6.98 9.34 -4.40
C PHE A 118 6.49 10.58 -5.16
N GLN A 119 6.96 10.79 -6.39
CA GLN A 119 6.60 11.95 -7.21
C GLN A 119 5.10 12.03 -7.51
N GLN A 120 4.47 10.89 -7.72
CA GLN A 120 3.03 10.82 -7.98
C GLN A 120 2.17 10.90 -6.70
N GLY A 121 2.77 10.91 -5.51
CA GLY A 121 2.04 11.10 -4.25
C GLY A 121 1.36 9.83 -3.71
N PHE A 122 1.95 8.66 -3.92
CA PHE A 122 1.51 7.41 -3.28
C PHE A 122 1.94 7.35 -1.81
N THR A 123 1.31 8.17 -0.98
CA THR A 123 1.71 8.39 0.43
C THR A 123 1.15 7.36 1.41
N GLN A 124 0.14 6.60 1.02
CA GLN A 124 -0.49 5.60 1.90
C GLN A 124 0.11 4.20 1.68
N LEU A 125 0.25 3.43 2.75
CA LEU A 125 0.81 2.07 2.73
C LEU A 125 -0.06 1.08 3.49
N MET A 126 -0.14 -0.15 2.98
CA MET A 126 -0.68 -1.30 3.68
C MET A 126 0.22 -2.51 3.39
N VAL A 127 0.42 -3.36 4.39
CA VAL A 127 1.22 -4.58 4.28
C VAL A 127 0.40 -5.73 4.81
N ASP A 128 0.17 -6.72 3.96
CA ASP A 128 -0.52 -7.96 4.27
C ASP A 128 0.42 -9.14 4.04
N GLN A 129 0.22 -10.19 4.83
CA GLN A 129 0.92 -11.46 4.67
C GLN A 129 -0.03 -12.45 4.01
N LEU A 130 0.26 -12.86 2.77
CA LEU A 130 -0.58 -13.78 2.00
C LEU A 130 -0.31 -15.24 2.39
N SER A 131 0.92 -15.56 2.77
CA SER A 131 1.34 -16.88 3.23
C SER A 131 2.57 -16.77 4.15
N THR A 132 3.13 -17.90 4.60
CA THR A 132 4.36 -17.88 5.42
C THR A 132 5.55 -17.29 4.66
N SER A 133 5.56 -17.40 3.34
CA SER A 133 6.61 -16.94 2.44
C SER A 133 6.20 -15.77 1.53
N ALA A 134 4.97 -15.25 1.59
CA ALA A 134 4.50 -14.22 0.67
C ALA A 134 3.97 -12.97 1.35
N LEU A 135 4.43 -11.80 0.87
CA LEU A 135 4.02 -10.48 1.33
C LEU A 135 3.32 -9.73 0.20
N LEU A 136 2.21 -9.05 0.53
CA LEU A 136 1.54 -8.08 -0.32
C LEU A 136 1.77 -6.69 0.28
N ILE A 137 2.39 -5.80 -0.49
CA ILE A 137 2.63 -4.42 -0.10
C ILE A 137 1.88 -3.52 -1.05
N THR A 138 0.92 -2.76 -0.52
CA THR A 138 0.10 -1.84 -1.30
C THR A 138 0.51 -0.40 -1.01
N ARG A 139 0.88 0.33 -2.06
CA ARG A 139 1.03 1.79 -2.06
C ARG A 139 -0.20 2.42 -2.67
N HIS A 140 -0.80 3.39 -1.98
CA HIS A 140 -2.02 4.05 -2.44
C HIS A 140 -1.85 5.56 -2.51
N ASN A 141 -2.37 6.16 -3.57
CA ASN A 141 -2.45 7.60 -3.75
C ASN A 141 -3.82 8.11 -3.26
N PRO A 142 -3.90 8.86 -2.15
CA PRO A 142 -5.17 9.30 -1.59
C PRO A 142 -5.93 10.31 -2.47
N GLU A 143 -5.26 10.93 -3.45
CA GLU A 143 -5.90 11.91 -4.34
C GLU A 143 -6.48 11.28 -5.60
N THR A 144 -5.68 10.43 -6.27
CA THR A 144 -6.10 9.76 -7.51
C THR A 144 -6.81 8.43 -7.26
N HIS A 145 -6.64 7.88 -6.06
CA HIS A 145 -7.07 6.54 -5.64
C HIS A 145 -6.52 5.39 -6.50
N LYS A 146 -5.42 5.63 -7.21
CA LYS A 146 -4.62 4.56 -7.80
C LYS A 146 -3.84 3.83 -6.71
N SER A 147 -3.64 2.53 -6.93
CA SER A 147 -2.85 1.67 -6.05
C SER A 147 -1.78 0.94 -6.85
N VAL A 148 -0.62 0.75 -6.25
CA VAL A 148 0.40 -0.17 -6.74
C VAL A 148 0.56 -1.29 -5.73
N LEU A 149 0.32 -2.52 -6.16
CA LEU A 149 0.41 -3.72 -5.35
C LEU A 149 1.69 -4.45 -5.74
N LEU A 150 2.59 -4.64 -4.80
CA LEU A 150 3.75 -5.50 -4.95
C LEU A 150 3.51 -6.80 -4.18
N ILE A 151 3.51 -7.93 -4.88
CA ILE A 151 3.56 -9.25 -4.26
C ILE A 151 5.00 -9.75 -4.31
N SER A 152 5.54 -10.11 -3.15
CA SER A 152 6.90 -10.60 -2.97
C SER A 152 6.87 -11.99 -2.35
N HIS A 153 7.27 -13.00 -3.13
CA HIS A 153 7.36 -14.39 -2.65
C HIS A 153 8.78 -14.63 -2.13
N THR A 154 8.99 -14.35 -0.85
CA THR A 154 10.29 -14.43 -0.16
C THR A 154 10.88 -15.84 -0.13
N SER A 155 12.21 -15.91 -0.02
CA SER A 155 12.97 -17.16 0.07
C SER A 155 13.90 -17.14 1.28
N PHE A 156 13.30 -17.09 2.49
CA PHE A 156 14.06 -17.03 3.74
C PHE A 156 14.97 -18.24 3.96
N PHE A 157 14.55 -19.41 3.50
CA PHE A 157 15.32 -20.65 3.54
C PHE A 157 15.66 -21.07 2.12
N GLN A 158 16.76 -21.83 1.97
CA GLN A 158 17.11 -22.38 0.66
C GLN A 158 15.94 -23.18 0.09
N PRO A 159 15.46 -22.86 -1.12
CA PRO A 159 14.20 -23.40 -1.63
C PRO A 159 14.31 -24.92 -1.76
N SER A 160 13.41 -25.63 -1.09
CA SER A 160 13.23 -27.08 -1.30
C SER A 160 12.54 -27.31 -2.65
N GLY A 161 12.55 -28.54 -3.18
CA GLY A 161 11.80 -28.87 -4.40
C GLY A 161 10.28 -28.67 -4.28
N LYS A 162 9.78 -28.45 -3.06
CA LYS A 162 8.39 -28.10 -2.75
C LYS A 162 8.34 -26.68 -2.18
N TRP A 163 7.38 -25.88 -2.64
CA TRP A 163 7.10 -24.56 -2.10
C TRP A 163 5.60 -24.41 -1.80
N GLU A 164 5.29 -23.45 -0.92
CA GLU A 164 3.92 -23.14 -0.53
C GLU A 164 3.16 -22.49 -1.70
N TYR A 165 1.94 -22.95 -1.96
CA TYR A 165 1.05 -22.29 -2.90
C TYR A 165 0.39 -21.08 -2.22
N ILE A 166 0.41 -19.94 -2.91
CA ILE A 166 -0.24 -18.73 -2.43
C ILE A 166 -1.71 -18.78 -2.88
N ASN A 167 -2.63 -18.54 -1.95
CA ASN A 167 -4.06 -18.46 -2.26
C ASN A 167 -4.36 -17.35 -3.27
N SER A 168 -5.42 -17.52 -4.05
CA SER A 168 -5.86 -16.49 -4.99
C SER A 168 -6.17 -15.18 -4.28
N LEU A 169 -5.76 -14.06 -4.87
CA LEU A 169 -5.98 -12.72 -4.33
C LEU A 169 -7.17 -12.06 -5.02
N SER A 170 -8.15 -11.61 -4.23
CA SER A 170 -9.28 -10.82 -4.72
C SER A 170 -8.97 -9.33 -4.58
N ILE A 171 -9.11 -8.59 -5.68
CA ILE A 171 -8.88 -7.14 -5.74
C ILE A 171 -10.14 -6.42 -6.24
N GLU A 172 -10.33 -5.20 -5.76
CA GLU A 172 -11.32 -4.25 -6.30
C GLU A 172 -10.65 -3.29 -7.28
N GLY A 173 -11.34 -2.93 -8.36
CA GLY A 173 -10.79 -2.07 -9.41
C GLY A 173 -10.28 -2.86 -10.61
N VAL A 174 -9.67 -2.15 -11.56
CA VAL A 174 -9.13 -2.68 -12.81
C VAL A 174 -7.61 -2.69 -12.71
N ILE A 175 -6.99 -3.78 -13.17
CA ILE A 175 -5.53 -3.81 -13.31
C ILE A 175 -5.19 -3.04 -14.58
N ASP A 176 -4.48 -1.92 -14.44
CA ASP A 176 -4.05 -1.11 -15.57
C ASP A 176 -2.91 -1.84 -16.30
N ASP A 177 -1.84 -2.15 -15.56
CA ASP A 177 -0.59 -2.67 -16.08
C ASP A 177 0.12 -3.55 -15.04
N ILE A 178 0.91 -4.52 -15.53
CA ILE A 178 1.95 -5.17 -14.72
C ILE A 178 3.23 -4.37 -14.90
N ILE A 179 3.57 -3.55 -13.89
CA ILE A 179 4.72 -2.65 -13.93
C ILE A 179 6.00 -3.47 -14.14
N LEU A 180 6.17 -4.54 -13.37
CA LEU A 180 7.26 -5.49 -13.52
C LEU A 180 6.91 -6.86 -12.96
N GLU A 181 7.55 -7.89 -13.52
CA GLU A 181 7.65 -9.21 -12.92
C GLU A 181 9.09 -9.72 -13.02
N ALA A 182 9.59 -10.31 -11.95
CA ALA A 182 10.95 -10.82 -11.89
C ALA A 182 11.03 -12.09 -11.05
N SER A 183 12.04 -12.92 -11.34
CA SER A 183 12.34 -14.13 -10.58
C SER A 183 13.81 -14.51 -10.72
N ILE A 184 14.42 -14.97 -9.62
CA ILE A 184 15.71 -15.66 -9.64
C ILE A 184 15.49 -17.16 -9.81
N ASN A 185 16.20 -17.78 -10.75
CA ASN A 185 16.21 -19.22 -11.05
C ASN A 185 14.88 -19.80 -11.61
N HIS A 186 14.83 -20.01 -12.94
CA HIS A 186 13.80 -20.81 -13.62
C HIS A 186 14.03 -22.33 -13.32
N PRO A 187 13.05 -23.24 -13.49
CA PRO A 187 12.84 -24.47 -12.70
C PRO A 187 13.91 -25.55 -12.60
N GLN A 188 15.08 -25.45 -13.23
CA GLN A 188 15.97 -26.60 -13.41
C GLN A 188 17.45 -26.37 -13.15
N GLU A 189 17.89 -25.14 -12.89
CA GLU A 189 19.31 -24.86 -12.71
C GLU A 189 19.52 -24.01 -11.47
N LYS A 190 19.81 -24.69 -10.35
CA LYS A 190 20.47 -24.01 -9.24
C LYS A 190 21.94 -23.91 -9.63
N GLU A 191 22.50 -22.71 -9.69
CA GLU A 191 23.90 -22.58 -9.31
C GLU A 191 23.95 -22.84 -7.80
N PRO A 192 24.48 -23.98 -7.33
CA PRO A 192 24.75 -24.06 -5.92
C PRO A 192 25.82 -23.01 -5.63
N VAL A 193 25.57 -22.12 -4.68
CA VAL A 193 26.58 -21.20 -4.11
C VAL A 193 27.90 -21.93 -3.78
N ARG A 194 27.83 -23.24 -3.52
CA ARG A 194 28.98 -24.15 -3.32
C ARG A 194 29.96 -24.22 -4.49
N ASN A 195 29.52 -23.97 -5.72
CA ASN A 195 30.36 -23.99 -6.91
C ASN A 195 30.99 -22.61 -7.21
N PHE A 196 30.67 -21.59 -6.41
CA PHE A 196 31.26 -20.27 -6.56
C PHE A 196 32.78 -20.32 -6.39
N GLN A 197 33.49 -19.85 -7.41
CA GLN A 197 34.95 -19.70 -7.35
C GLN A 197 35.30 -18.25 -7.07
N ARG A 198 35.86 -18.01 -5.88
CA ARG A 198 36.31 -16.68 -5.46
C ARG A 198 37.56 -16.28 -6.26
N SER A 199 37.47 -15.17 -6.98
CA SER A 199 38.63 -14.60 -7.70
C SER A 199 39.69 -14.08 -6.73
N LYS A 200 40.97 -14.30 -7.05
CA LYS A 200 42.09 -13.76 -6.27
C LYS A 200 42.38 -12.29 -6.56
N GLU A 201 41.94 -11.78 -7.71
CA GLU A 201 42.31 -10.46 -8.22
C GLU A 201 41.28 -9.37 -7.88
N TYR A 202 39.99 -9.73 -7.88
CA TYR A 202 38.88 -8.79 -7.69
C TYR A 202 37.73 -9.46 -6.95
N ILE A 203 36.81 -8.66 -6.41
CA ILE A 203 35.60 -9.16 -5.76
C ILE A 203 34.56 -9.49 -6.85
N ASN A 204 34.25 -10.78 -7.01
CA ASN A 204 33.28 -11.28 -7.98
C ASN A 204 32.00 -11.81 -7.30
N GLY A 205 30.88 -11.72 -8.01
CA GLY A 205 29.59 -12.30 -7.63
C GLY A 205 29.26 -13.56 -8.41
N LEU A 206 28.04 -14.06 -8.26
CA LEU A 206 27.53 -15.21 -8.99
C LEU A 206 27.29 -14.87 -10.48
N GLU A 207 27.80 -15.70 -11.39
CA GLU A 207 27.79 -15.41 -12.84
C GLU A 207 26.78 -16.25 -13.64
N GLN A 208 26.47 -17.49 -13.25
CA GLN A 208 25.53 -18.35 -14.00
C GLN A 208 24.11 -18.31 -13.43
N THR A 209 23.83 -17.39 -12.50
CA THR A 209 22.50 -17.21 -11.91
C THR A 209 21.55 -16.68 -12.98
N LYS A 210 20.51 -17.47 -13.29
CA LYS A 210 19.53 -17.13 -14.32
C LYS A 210 18.45 -16.23 -13.75
N ILE A 211 18.27 -15.06 -14.35
CA ILE A 211 17.31 -14.07 -13.90
C ILE A 211 16.24 -13.89 -14.98
N TYR A 212 14.99 -14.03 -14.58
CA TYR A 212 13.84 -13.64 -15.38
C TYR A 212 13.42 -12.23 -14.97
N PHE A 213 13.28 -11.32 -15.94
CA PHE A 213 12.84 -9.96 -15.69
C PHE A 213 12.10 -9.41 -16.90
N ARG A 214 10.92 -8.83 -16.67
CA ARG A 214 10.16 -8.09 -17.66
C ARG A 214 9.48 -6.88 -17.01
N GLU A 215 9.37 -5.80 -17.78
CA GLU A 215 8.68 -4.56 -17.41
C GLU A 215 7.48 -4.33 -18.33
N ASN A 216 6.46 -3.62 -17.83
CA ASN A 216 5.26 -3.22 -18.59
C ASN A 216 4.63 -4.40 -19.34
N VAL A 217 4.30 -5.46 -18.60
CA VAL A 217 3.80 -6.71 -19.16
C VAL A 217 2.27 -6.66 -19.25
N LEU A 218 1.72 -7.08 -20.38
CA LEU A 218 0.28 -7.29 -20.50
C LEU A 218 -0.14 -8.49 -19.65
N ILE A 219 -1.31 -8.42 -19.05
CA ILE A 219 -1.79 -9.46 -18.11
C ILE A 219 -1.80 -10.86 -18.74
N GLU A 220 -2.20 -10.95 -20.00
CA GLU A 220 -2.24 -12.18 -20.80
C GLU A 220 -0.85 -12.80 -21.00
N GLN A 221 0.20 -11.97 -20.99
CA GLN A 221 1.58 -12.35 -21.23
C GLN A 221 2.39 -12.59 -19.95
N SER A 222 1.81 -12.31 -18.77
CA SER A 222 2.46 -12.57 -17.49
C SER A 222 2.88 -14.03 -17.39
N ARG A 223 4.01 -14.31 -16.74
CA ARG A 223 4.31 -15.68 -16.33
C ARG A 223 3.84 -15.97 -14.92
N CYS A 224 3.76 -14.96 -14.06
CA CYS A 224 3.52 -15.13 -12.63
C CYS A 224 2.05 -15.24 -12.25
N ILE A 225 1.15 -14.59 -12.99
CA ILE A 225 -0.27 -14.52 -12.62
C ILE A 225 -1.22 -14.83 -13.78
N ARG A 226 -2.43 -15.27 -13.44
CA ARG A 226 -3.58 -15.42 -14.35
C ARG A 226 -4.80 -14.78 -13.70
N LEU A 227 -5.70 -14.24 -14.51
CA LEU A 227 -6.99 -13.76 -14.03
C LEU A 227 -8.07 -14.80 -14.26
N LYS A 228 -8.82 -15.13 -13.21
CA LYS A 228 -10.04 -15.95 -13.30
C LYS A 228 -11.26 -15.17 -13.76
N SER A 229 -11.22 -13.86 -13.59
CA SER A 229 -12.31 -12.92 -13.84
C SER A 229 -11.92 -11.92 -14.94
N PRO A 230 -12.88 -11.41 -15.73
CA PRO A 230 -12.60 -10.40 -16.74
C PRO A 230 -11.97 -9.13 -16.15
N ASN A 231 -10.91 -8.61 -16.78
CA ASN A 231 -10.33 -7.31 -16.45
C ASN A 231 -11.00 -6.16 -17.21
N SER A 232 -12.34 -6.17 -17.30
CA SER A 232 -13.10 -5.10 -17.98
C SER A 232 -13.57 -4.05 -16.98
N PRO A 233 -13.55 -2.75 -17.28
CA PRO A 233 -14.17 -1.71 -16.45
C PRO A 233 -15.66 -1.94 -16.15
N ASP A 234 -16.35 -2.69 -17.01
CA ASP A 234 -17.79 -3.00 -16.87
C ASP A 234 -18.06 -4.22 -15.99
N TYR A 235 -17.02 -4.99 -15.63
CA TYR A 235 -17.18 -6.15 -14.77
C TYR A 235 -17.46 -5.73 -13.32
N ILE A 236 -18.64 -6.12 -12.84
CA ILE A 236 -19.12 -5.89 -11.48
C ILE A 236 -18.66 -7.06 -10.60
N GLY A 237 -17.79 -6.76 -9.64
CA GLY A 237 -17.27 -7.74 -8.68
C GLY A 237 -15.78 -7.63 -8.47
N PHE A 238 -15.26 -8.51 -7.62
CA PHE A 238 -13.84 -8.63 -7.35
C PHE A 238 -13.14 -9.33 -8.50
N ARG A 239 -11.96 -8.83 -8.88
CA ARG A 239 -11.08 -9.56 -9.79
C ARG A 239 -10.23 -10.53 -8.99
N THR A 240 -10.17 -11.77 -9.46
CA THR A 240 -9.43 -12.83 -8.78
C THR A 240 -8.14 -13.13 -9.54
N ILE A 241 -7.02 -12.84 -8.88
CA ILE A 241 -5.67 -13.11 -9.33
C ILE A 241 -5.26 -14.49 -8.81
N GLU A 242 -4.87 -15.37 -9.73
CA GLU A 242 -4.25 -16.64 -9.41
C GLU A 242 -2.76 -16.62 -9.70
N PHE A 243 -1.98 -17.15 -8.78
CA PHE A 243 -0.55 -17.32 -8.96
C PHE A 243 -0.25 -18.60 -9.73
N THR A 244 0.61 -18.52 -10.73
CA THR A 244 1.03 -19.67 -11.53
C THR A 244 2.15 -20.45 -10.82
N ASN A 245 2.49 -21.62 -11.37
CA ASN A 245 3.64 -22.41 -10.92
C ASN A 245 5.01 -21.73 -11.14
N GLU A 246 5.06 -20.63 -11.91
CA GLU A 246 6.28 -19.84 -12.13
C GLU A 246 6.48 -18.80 -11.02
N PHE A 247 5.45 -18.49 -10.22
CA PHE A 247 5.56 -17.57 -9.10
C PHE A 247 6.13 -18.25 -7.85
N ARG A 248 7.38 -18.67 -7.95
CA ARG A 248 8.14 -19.42 -6.93
C ARG A 248 8.76 -18.50 -5.88
N PRO A 249 9.29 -19.05 -4.75
CA PRO A 249 10.14 -18.28 -3.85
C PRO A 249 11.30 -17.65 -4.63
N GLY A 250 11.50 -16.34 -4.45
CA GLY A 250 12.39 -15.51 -5.26
C GLY A 250 11.71 -14.67 -6.33
N SER A 251 10.40 -14.79 -6.49
CA SER A 251 9.63 -14.05 -7.49
C SER A 251 8.96 -12.82 -6.90
N ILE A 252 8.87 -11.77 -7.72
CA ILE A 252 8.12 -10.55 -7.44
C ILE A 252 7.22 -10.18 -8.60
N ILE A 253 6.11 -9.52 -8.30
CA ILE A 253 5.24 -8.89 -9.30
C ILE A 253 4.67 -7.59 -8.75
N ALA A 254 4.72 -6.52 -9.55
CA ALA A 254 4.11 -5.23 -9.25
C ALA A 254 2.97 -4.93 -10.23
N LEU A 255 1.81 -4.61 -9.69
CA LEU A 255 0.58 -4.35 -10.43
C LEU A 255 0.10 -2.93 -10.15
N GLN A 256 -0.28 -2.19 -11.18
CA GLN A 256 -1.01 -0.94 -11.02
C GLN A 256 -2.51 -1.21 -11.11
N ILE A 257 -3.26 -0.67 -10.15
CA ILE A 257 -4.71 -0.82 -10.05
C ILE A 257 -5.36 0.56 -10.00
N SER A 258 -6.40 0.73 -10.80
CA SER A 258 -7.28 1.90 -10.78
C SER A 258 -8.68 1.52 -10.31
N LEU A 259 -9.39 2.48 -9.71
CA LEU A 259 -10.79 2.28 -9.33
C LEU A 259 -11.69 2.07 -10.56
N LEU A 260 -12.81 1.37 -10.34
CA LEU A 260 -13.87 1.26 -11.32
C LEU A 260 -14.42 2.66 -11.69
N PRO A 261 -14.82 2.90 -12.96
CA PRO A 261 -15.33 4.20 -13.40
C PRO A 261 -16.50 4.73 -12.56
N GLN A 262 -17.41 3.85 -12.15
CA GLN A 262 -18.56 4.19 -11.30
C GLN A 262 -18.13 4.74 -9.94
N ILE A 263 -17.20 4.05 -9.27
CA ILE A 263 -16.64 4.47 -7.97
C ILE A 263 -15.88 5.78 -8.13
N ARG A 264 -15.08 5.92 -9.20
CA ARG A 264 -14.36 7.15 -9.51
C ARG A 264 -15.32 8.34 -9.65
N GLN A 265 -16.46 8.15 -10.34
CA GLN A 265 -17.46 9.20 -10.47
C GLN A 265 -18.09 9.55 -9.11
N SER A 266 -18.40 8.57 -8.28
CA SER A 266 -18.90 8.82 -6.92
C SER A 266 -17.92 9.64 -6.08
N ILE A 267 -16.62 9.34 -6.16
CA ILE A 267 -15.58 10.11 -5.47
C ILE A 267 -15.49 11.54 -6.01
N ILE A 268 -15.57 11.72 -7.33
CA ILE A 268 -15.60 13.07 -7.93
C ILE A 268 -16.79 13.87 -7.39
N ASN A 269 -17.97 13.26 -7.33
CA ASN A 269 -19.17 13.89 -6.78
C ASN A 269 -18.97 14.27 -5.30
N ILE A 270 -18.40 13.38 -4.48
CA ILE A 270 -18.08 13.66 -3.07
C ILE A 270 -17.10 14.84 -2.96
N LYS A 271 -16.01 14.85 -3.76
CA LYS A 271 -15.04 15.95 -3.77
C LYS A 271 -15.69 17.27 -4.19
N GLN A 272 -16.60 17.25 -5.15
CA GLN A 272 -17.36 18.43 -5.56
C GLN A 272 -18.29 18.93 -4.45
N THR A 273 -18.98 18.02 -3.74
CA THR A 273 -19.81 18.37 -2.58
C THR A 273 -18.98 19.00 -1.47
N ILE A 274 -17.80 18.44 -1.14
CA ILE A 274 -16.91 19.01 -0.12
C ILE A 274 -16.42 20.40 -0.51
N LYS A 275 -16.12 20.64 -1.80
CA LYS A 275 -15.73 21.97 -2.30
C LYS A 275 -16.82 23.03 -2.10
N GLN A 276 -18.09 22.65 -1.95
CA GLN A 276 -19.18 23.59 -1.68
C GLN A 276 -19.03 24.29 -0.32
N PHE A 277 -18.42 23.64 0.67
CA PHE A 277 -18.26 24.22 2.02
C PHE A 277 -17.37 25.47 2.01
N SER A 278 -16.38 25.52 1.12
CA SER A 278 -15.49 26.67 1.00
C SER A 278 -16.00 27.77 0.05
N ASN A 279 -17.08 27.52 -0.70
CA ASN A 279 -17.59 28.48 -1.69
C ASN A 279 -18.82 29.25 -1.15
N PRO A 280 -18.73 30.56 -0.87
CA PRO A 280 -19.83 31.35 -0.29
C PRO A 280 -21.12 31.39 -1.12
N THR A 281 -21.04 31.13 -2.43
CA THR A 281 -22.20 31.14 -3.34
C THR A 281 -22.81 29.76 -3.57
N SER A 282 -22.29 28.73 -2.89
CA SER A 282 -22.73 27.34 -3.04
C SER A 282 -24.16 27.12 -2.55
N GLN A 283 -24.78 26.03 -3.03
CA GLN A 283 -26.09 25.59 -2.55
C GLN A 283 -26.06 25.33 -1.04
N PHE A 284 -24.99 24.71 -0.53
CA PHE A 284 -24.79 24.52 0.91
C PHE A 284 -24.90 25.84 1.69
N ASN A 285 -24.18 26.88 1.27
CA ASN A 285 -24.22 28.17 1.97
C ASN A 285 -25.59 28.86 1.88
N LYS A 286 -26.36 28.62 0.81
CA LYS A 286 -27.76 29.09 0.73
C LYS A 286 -28.66 28.37 1.73
N ILE A 287 -28.52 27.04 1.86
CA ILE A 287 -29.28 26.24 2.83
C ILE A 287 -28.95 26.71 4.25
N VAL A 288 -27.66 26.83 4.58
CA VAL A 288 -27.22 27.25 5.92
C VAL A 288 -27.72 28.66 6.28
N LYS A 289 -27.76 29.59 5.32
CA LYS A 289 -28.29 30.96 5.55
C LYS A 289 -29.79 31.00 5.85
N ASN A 290 -30.55 29.99 5.44
CA ASN A 290 -31.99 29.91 5.69
C ASN A 290 -32.32 29.29 7.05
N LEU A 291 -31.34 28.68 7.73
CA LEU A 291 -31.54 28.07 9.04
C LEU A 291 -31.69 29.15 10.11
N THR A 292 -32.72 29.02 10.95
CA THR A 292 -32.85 29.81 12.17
C THR A 292 -31.98 29.24 13.28
N LEU A 293 -31.83 29.98 14.39
CA LEU A 293 -31.12 29.46 15.58
C LEU A 293 -31.79 28.19 16.15
N ILE A 294 -33.11 28.07 16.01
CA ILE A 294 -33.88 26.88 16.42
C ILE A 294 -33.54 25.70 15.51
N ASP A 295 -33.43 25.94 14.19
CA ASP A 295 -33.05 24.89 13.25
C ASP A 295 -31.60 24.43 13.48
N LEU A 296 -30.69 25.35 13.81
CA LEU A 296 -29.30 25.04 14.15
C LEU A 296 -29.17 24.20 15.41
N GLU A 297 -29.98 24.48 16.45
CA GLU A 297 -30.05 23.64 17.65
C GLU A 297 -30.41 22.20 17.27
N ARG A 298 -31.41 22.01 16.41
CA ARG A 298 -31.81 20.68 15.93
C ARG A 298 -30.73 19.97 15.10
N VAL A 299 -30.08 20.70 14.19
CA VAL A 299 -29.02 20.17 13.32
C VAL A 299 -27.79 19.74 14.12
N LEU A 300 -27.37 20.55 15.09
CA LEU A 300 -26.13 20.33 15.83
C LEU A 300 -26.32 19.51 17.10
N TYR A 301 -27.41 19.70 17.83
CA TYR A 301 -27.64 19.16 19.17
C TYR A 301 -28.89 18.27 19.23
N ARG A 302 -29.76 18.48 20.23
CA ARG A 302 -30.79 17.57 20.74
C ARG A 302 -30.27 16.39 21.53
N THR A 303 -30.64 16.35 22.79
CA THR A 303 -30.51 15.19 23.67
C THR A 303 -31.55 14.11 23.32
N SER A 304 -31.41 12.93 23.93
CA SER A 304 -32.35 11.81 23.78
C SER A 304 -33.77 12.22 24.18
N ASP A 305 -33.94 12.84 25.35
CA ASP A 305 -35.26 13.24 25.88
C ASP A 305 -35.92 14.30 25.00
N GLU A 306 -35.14 15.28 24.55
CA GLU A 306 -35.60 16.31 23.63
C GLU A 306 -36.09 15.69 22.31
N GLU A 307 -35.27 14.85 21.68
CA GLU A 307 -35.64 14.24 20.39
C GLU A 307 -36.87 13.34 20.50
N GLN A 308 -36.99 12.58 21.58
CA GLN A 308 -38.14 11.71 21.83
C GLN A 308 -39.42 12.51 22.13
N SER A 309 -39.32 13.68 22.77
CA SER A 309 -40.48 14.53 23.09
C SER A 309 -41.25 15.00 21.85
N ASP A 310 -40.60 15.05 20.68
CA ASP A 310 -41.25 15.40 19.41
C ASP A 310 -42.20 14.27 18.90
N GLY A 311 -42.12 13.07 19.49
CA GLY A 311 -42.97 11.93 19.15
C GLY A 311 -42.77 11.40 17.72
N LYS A 312 -41.57 11.57 17.16
CA LYS A 312 -41.24 11.21 15.76
C LYS A 312 -40.47 9.90 15.59
N GLY A 313 -40.24 9.17 16.68
CA GLY A 313 -39.59 7.86 16.66
C GLY A 313 -38.07 7.90 16.47
N PHE A 314 -37.42 9.05 16.71
CA PHE A 314 -35.97 9.16 16.74
C PHE A 314 -35.43 9.21 18.16
N ASP A 315 -34.23 8.67 18.33
CA ASP A 315 -33.43 8.72 19.55
C ASP A 315 -31.95 8.88 19.17
N VAL A 316 -31.06 9.06 20.14
CA VAL A 316 -29.61 9.11 19.93
C VAL A 316 -29.10 7.87 19.18
N TYR A 317 -28.22 8.08 18.20
CA TYR A 317 -27.60 6.97 17.49
C TYR A 317 -26.73 6.14 18.44
N ILE A 318 -26.81 4.82 18.31
CA ILE A 318 -26.01 3.87 19.09
C ILE A 318 -24.94 3.29 18.18
N ILE A 319 -23.68 3.63 18.45
CA ILE A 319 -22.55 3.09 17.72
C ILE A 319 -22.24 1.70 18.31
N PRO A 320 -22.25 0.62 17.51
CA PRO A 320 -21.83 -0.71 17.98
C PRO A 320 -20.45 -0.64 18.63
N ASP A 321 -20.25 -1.34 19.75
CA ASP A 321 -19.00 -1.39 20.52
C ASP A 321 -18.47 -0.04 21.06
N TYR A 322 -19.31 1.00 21.08
CA TYR A 322 -18.99 2.31 21.68
C TYR A 322 -20.10 2.81 22.61
N GLY A 323 -21.35 2.74 22.16
CA GLY A 323 -22.54 3.12 22.94
C GLY A 323 -23.32 4.28 22.36
N LYS A 324 -24.21 4.85 23.20
CA LYS A 324 -25.09 5.97 22.85
C LYS A 324 -24.31 7.26 22.70
N LEU A 325 -24.66 8.07 21.70
CA LEU A 325 -24.15 9.43 21.57
C LEU A 325 -24.80 10.38 22.58
N ASN A 326 -24.08 11.44 22.95
CA ASN A 326 -24.59 12.48 23.86
C ASN A 326 -25.68 13.36 23.22
N TYR A 327 -25.61 13.54 21.90
CA TYR A 327 -26.59 14.29 21.12
C TYR A 327 -26.96 13.52 19.84
N CYS A 328 -28.18 13.75 19.35
CA CYS A 328 -28.68 13.24 18.08
C CYS A 328 -28.09 13.99 16.87
N GLY A 329 -27.67 15.24 17.08
CA GLY A 329 -27.14 16.12 16.04
C GLY A 329 -25.66 15.93 15.74
N LEU A 330 -25.16 16.75 14.80
CA LEU A 330 -23.81 16.64 14.28
C LEU A 330 -22.72 16.87 15.35
N GLN A 331 -23.00 17.61 16.43
CA GLN A 331 -22.03 17.93 17.46
C GLN A 331 -21.46 16.69 18.14
N ALA A 332 -22.29 15.67 18.39
CA ALA A 332 -21.80 14.42 19.01
C ALA A 332 -20.76 13.73 18.12
N ILE A 333 -21.00 13.71 16.81
CA ILE A 333 -20.10 13.10 15.82
C ILE A 333 -18.86 13.94 15.65
N ILE A 334 -18.98 15.28 15.58
CA ILE A 334 -17.86 16.22 15.48
C ILE A 334 -16.89 16.01 16.65
N THR A 335 -17.42 15.94 17.87
CA THR A 335 -16.60 15.77 19.08
C THR A 335 -15.78 14.48 19.05
N ILE A 336 -16.38 13.38 18.58
CA ILE A 336 -15.69 12.09 18.42
C ILE A 336 -14.68 12.15 17.27
N LEU A 337 -15.07 12.70 16.12
CA LEU A 337 -14.21 12.80 14.94
C LEU A 337 -12.99 13.70 15.18
N ASP A 338 -13.10 14.75 16.00
CA ASP A 338 -11.95 15.61 16.33
C ASP A 338 -10.83 14.81 17.01
N GLN A 339 -11.17 13.90 17.92
CA GLN A 339 -10.19 13.01 18.55
C GLN A 339 -9.66 11.96 17.57
N ILE A 340 -10.55 11.31 16.81
CA ILE A 340 -10.18 10.28 15.84
C ILE A 340 -9.23 10.82 14.79
N ARG A 341 -9.51 12.03 14.26
CA ARG A 341 -8.71 12.65 13.19
C ARG A 341 -7.33 13.06 13.68
N LEU A 342 -7.22 13.56 14.91
CA LEU A 342 -5.94 13.96 15.50
C LEU A 342 -4.97 12.77 15.60
N PHE A 343 -5.46 11.60 15.99
CA PHE A 343 -4.65 10.40 16.18
C PHE A 343 -4.79 9.37 15.05
N ASN A 344 -5.52 9.71 13.99
CA ASN A 344 -5.81 8.84 12.84
C ASN A 344 -6.31 7.43 13.25
N GLN A 345 -7.28 7.37 14.17
CA GLN A 345 -7.74 6.11 14.77
C GLN A 345 -8.68 5.32 13.85
N LEU A 346 -8.13 4.63 12.85
CA LEU A 346 -8.90 3.86 11.86
C LEU A 346 -9.65 2.64 12.41
N LYS A 347 -9.35 2.24 13.65
CA LYS A 347 -10.00 1.13 14.37
C LYS A 347 -11.08 1.58 15.35
N HIS A 348 -11.33 2.88 15.45
CA HIS A 348 -12.38 3.37 16.34
C HIS A 348 -13.76 2.83 15.90
N PRO A 349 -14.65 2.43 16.82
CA PRO A 349 -15.92 1.81 16.46
C PRO A 349 -16.79 2.64 15.49
N LEU A 350 -16.81 3.97 15.68
CA LEU A 350 -17.44 4.90 14.71
C LEU A 350 -16.93 4.71 13.27
N VAL A 351 -15.62 4.56 13.08
CA VAL A 351 -15.02 4.38 11.76
C VAL A 351 -15.34 3.01 11.18
N LEU A 352 -15.37 1.97 12.02
CA LEU A 352 -15.78 0.63 11.62
C LEU A 352 -17.25 0.61 11.18
N ASN A 353 -18.13 1.28 11.92
CA ASN A 353 -19.54 1.43 11.58
C ASN A 353 -19.73 2.13 10.21
N LEU A 354 -18.97 3.21 9.96
CA LEU A 354 -18.96 3.91 8.67
C LEU A 354 -18.45 3.05 7.51
N LYS A 355 -17.51 2.13 7.77
CA LYS A 355 -17.02 1.17 6.76
C LYS A 355 -18.02 0.05 6.47
N GLN A 356 -18.78 -0.36 7.49
CA GLN A 356 -19.75 -1.45 7.38
C GLN A 356 -21.04 -1.03 6.66
N GLY A 357 -21.42 0.25 6.74
CA GLY A 357 -22.61 0.72 6.04
C GLY A 357 -22.98 2.17 6.28
N ASN A 358 -24.08 2.58 5.63
CA ASN A 358 -24.51 3.97 5.56
C ASN A 358 -25.51 4.37 6.65
N TRP A 359 -25.65 3.57 7.72
CA TRP A 359 -26.70 3.74 8.72
C TRP A 359 -26.63 5.08 9.44
N LEU A 360 -25.44 5.52 9.85
CA LEU A 360 -25.26 6.81 10.51
C LEU A 360 -25.66 7.98 9.59
N MET A 361 -25.26 7.94 8.32
CA MET A 361 -25.62 8.96 7.33
C MET A 361 -27.13 9.00 7.08
N ASN A 362 -27.76 7.82 6.95
CA ASN A 362 -29.21 7.71 6.80
C ASN A 362 -29.95 8.20 8.03
N TYR A 363 -29.47 7.88 9.23
CA TYR A 363 -30.04 8.35 10.50
C TYR A 363 -30.05 9.89 10.56
N ILE A 364 -28.90 10.53 10.30
CA ILE A 364 -28.77 12.00 10.32
C ILE A 364 -29.71 12.62 9.28
N ALA A 365 -29.72 12.10 8.06
CA ALA A 365 -30.57 12.65 7.00
C ALA A 365 -32.06 12.47 7.32
N ASN A 366 -32.46 11.30 7.82
CA ASN A 366 -33.86 10.99 8.07
C ASN A 366 -34.44 11.81 9.24
N ARG A 367 -33.66 12.09 10.30
CA ARG A 367 -34.14 12.95 11.39
C ARG A 367 -34.39 14.39 10.94
N LEU A 368 -33.53 14.92 10.06
CA LEU A 368 -33.66 16.29 9.57
C LEU A 368 -34.77 16.43 8.51
N LYS A 369 -35.04 15.39 7.72
CA LYS A 369 -36.09 15.40 6.68
C LYS A 369 -37.52 15.54 7.22
N ILE A 370 -37.75 15.26 8.51
CA ILE A 370 -39.09 15.37 9.10
C ILE A 370 -39.56 16.83 9.19
N TYR A 371 -38.64 17.76 9.40
CA TYR A 371 -38.98 19.17 9.62
C TYR A 371 -38.80 19.96 8.34
N SER A 372 -39.77 20.83 8.02
CA SER A 372 -39.78 21.60 6.78
C SER A 372 -38.51 22.43 6.57
N ASN A 373 -38.00 23.03 7.65
CA ASN A 373 -36.87 23.95 7.62
C ASN A 373 -35.51 23.24 7.46
N THR A 374 -35.41 21.98 7.89
CA THR A 374 -34.15 21.19 7.83
C THR A 374 -34.17 20.11 6.76
N LYS A 375 -35.18 20.10 5.88
CA LYS A 375 -35.38 19.08 4.84
C LYS A 375 -34.48 19.27 3.61
N GLN A 376 -34.06 20.51 3.32
CA GLN A 376 -33.37 20.89 2.08
C GLN A 376 -31.94 20.40 1.97
#